data_AF-A0A7Y0CX10-F1
#
_entry.id   AF-A0A7Y0CX10-F1
#
_cell.length_a   1.000
_cell.length_b   1.000
_cell.length_c   1.000
_cell.angle_alpha   90.00
_cell.angle_beta   90.00
_cell.angle_gamma   90.00
#
_symmetry.space_group_name_H-M   'P 1'
#
loop_
_entity.id
_entity.type
_entity.pdbx_description
1 polymer ?
#
loop_
_entity_poly.entity_id
_entity_poly.type
_entity_poly.pdbx_seq_one_letter_code
_entity_poly.pdbx_strand_id
1 'polypeptide(L)'
;MIDSGTLLTTCAVVGAAIVAIVGGLLVARFVTLDSAQEGADRRVAELETRLEHATGDAQVAARQLLDHDLDYALDDEVVYEALIRSYNEDQSENPRAHVAMTILRELTDLDGFADSEVEPAIKQIAAEMTTALSHLRDLVPEQEEQERWRGFKRGRHLPVGNESVWLAAYEFISQARRSAARKVRTSLYGFNVPSLVGMPESALLGLGSHRRDARRRLQEFLDMAKAEESAVGRQLAIAVEDRARIIKPKGLISGLLARIVHGL
;
A
#
# COMPACT_ATOMS: atom_id res chain seq x y z
N MET A 1 29.59 -77.05 46.76
CA MET A 1 29.21 -75.74 47.30
C MET A 1 29.31 -74.74 46.17
N ILE A 2 28.18 -74.25 45.67
CA ILE A 2 28.19 -73.11 44.73
C ILE A 2 28.35 -71.87 45.60
N ASP A 3 29.38 -71.08 45.33
CA ASP A 3 29.72 -69.91 46.11
C ASP A 3 28.69 -68.81 45.87
N SER A 4 27.82 -68.55 46.86
CA SER A 4 26.71 -67.59 46.75
C SER A 4 27.20 -66.16 46.45
N GLY A 5 28.46 -65.85 46.79
CA GLY A 5 29.09 -64.57 46.49
C GLY A 5 29.24 -64.30 44.98
N THR A 6 29.48 -65.33 44.17
CA THR A 6 29.66 -65.20 42.71
C THR A 6 28.33 -64.93 42.01
N LEU A 7 27.23 -65.48 42.51
CA LEU A 7 25.89 -65.22 41.96
C LEU A 7 25.45 -63.78 42.25
N LEU A 8 25.68 -63.28 43.46
CA LEU A 8 25.33 -61.91 43.84
C LEU A 8 26.13 -60.86 43.07
N THR A 9 27.44 -61.08 42.88
CA THR A 9 28.28 -60.18 42.06
C THR A 9 27.86 -60.18 40.59
N THR A 10 27.52 -61.35 40.03
CA THR A 10 27.02 -61.43 38.64
C THR A 10 25.70 -60.68 38.47
N CYS A 11 24.75 -60.84 39.40
CA CYS A 11 23.50 -60.06 39.38
C CYS A 11 23.74 -58.55 39.51
N ALA A 12 24.68 -58.12 40.35
CA ALA A 12 25.03 -56.72 40.50
C ALA A 12 25.65 -56.12 39.21
N VAL A 13 26.55 -56.86 38.55
CA VAL A 13 27.18 -56.43 37.29
C VAL A 13 26.15 -56.35 36.16
N VAL A 14 25.26 -57.34 36.03
CA VAL A 14 24.19 -57.33 35.03
C VAL A 14 23.20 -56.19 35.29
N GLY A 15 22.83 -55.96 36.55
CA GLY A 15 21.97 -54.83 36.93
C GLY A 15 22.59 -53.48 36.57
N ALA A 16 23.87 -53.27 36.90
CA ALA A 16 24.60 -52.07 36.52
C ALA A 16 24.69 -51.89 35.00
N ALA A 17 24.92 -52.97 34.25
CA ALA A 17 24.96 -52.93 32.79
C ALA A 17 23.59 -52.55 32.18
N ILE A 18 22.49 -53.09 32.69
CA ILE A 18 21.13 -52.73 32.24
C ILE A 18 20.85 -51.26 32.52
N VAL A 19 21.16 -50.77 33.73
CA VAL A 19 20.97 -49.36 34.09
C VAL A 19 21.83 -48.45 33.21
N ALA A 20 23.07 -48.82 32.90
CA ALA A 20 23.93 -48.03 32.02
C ALA A 20 23.39 -47.98 30.58
N ILE A 21 22.93 -49.09 30.03
CA ILE A 21 22.36 -49.15 28.68
C ILE A 21 21.06 -48.32 28.60
N VAL A 22 20.14 -48.53 29.54
CA VAL A 22 18.87 -47.81 29.57
C VAL A 22 19.09 -46.33 29.86
N GLY A 23 19.96 -46.00 30.82
CA GLY A 23 20.34 -44.63 31.15
C GLY A 23 20.97 -43.90 29.97
N GLY A 24 21.93 -44.54 29.29
CA GLY A 24 22.56 -43.99 28.08
C GLY A 24 21.57 -43.76 26.94
N LEU A 25 20.66 -44.70 26.71
CA LEU A 25 19.60 -44.56 25.70
C LEU A 25 18.63 -43.42 26.03
N LEU A 26 18.23 -43.29 27.30
CA LEU A 26 17.34 -42.22 27.75
C LEU A 26 17.99 -40.85 27.62
N VAL A 27 19.25 -40.70 28.01
CA VAL A 27 20.00 -39.44 27.87
C VAL A 27 20.16 -39.09 26.39
N ALA A 28 20.55 -40.03 25.53
CA ALA A 28 20.68 -39.79 24.10
C ALA A 28 19.34 -39.38 23.46
N ARG A 29 18.24 -40.03 23.87
CA ARG A 29 16.90 -39.69 23.40
C ARG A 29 16.46 -38.32 23.89
N PHE A 30 16.77 -37.96 25.13
CA PHE A 30 16.47 -36.66 25.71
C PHE A 30 17.19 -35.54 24.95
N VAL A 31 18.52 -35.65 24.77
CA VAL A 31 19.31 -34.65 24.03
C VAL A 31 18.81 -34.50 22.59
N THR A 32 18.46 -35.61 21.92
CA THR A 32 17.90 -35.57 20.56
C THR A 32 16.55 -34.85 20.53
N LEU A 33 15.68 -35.09 21.52
CA LEU A 33 14.37 -34.44 21.61
C LEU A 33 14.52 -32.94 21.89
N ASP A 34 15.42 -32.58 22.80
CA ASP A 34 15.73 -31.20 23.17
C ASP A 34 16.26 -30.42 21.97
N SER A 35 17.26 -30.97 21.26
CA SER A 35 17.78 -30.38 20.03
C SER A 35 16.70 -30.23 18.94
N ALA A 36 15.78 -31.20 18.84
CA ALA A 36 14.67 -31.13 17.90
C ALA A 36 13.64 -30.06 18.28
N GLN A 37 13.40 -29.86 19.58
CA GLN A 37 12.55 -28.79 20.09
C GLN A 37 13.17 -27.42 19.80
N GLU A 38 14.45 -27.22 20.12
CA GLU A 38 15.16 -25.97 19.83
C GLU A 38 15.15 -25.64 18.33
N GLY A 39 15.37 -26.64 17.48
CA GLY A 39 15.31 -26.46 16.03
C GLY A 39 13.90 -26.09 15.53
N ALA A 40 12.86 -26.71 16.10
CA ALA A 40 11.47 -26.40 15.76
C ALA A 40 11.07 -24.99 16.23
N ASP A 41 11.46 -24.61 17.45
CA ASP A 41 11.20 -23.28 18.04
C ASP A 41 11.87 -22.18 17.20
N ARG A 42 13.13 -22.39 16.82
CA ARG A 42 13.86 -21.45 15.94
C ARG A 42 13.19 -21.29 14.59
N ARG A 43 12.73 -22.40 13.99
CA ARG A 43 12.03 -22.37 12.69
C ARG A 43 10.69 -21.64 12.78
N VAL A 44 9.94 -21.82 13.87
CA VAL A 44 8.70 -21.08 14.11
C VAL A 44 9.00 -19.57 14.23
N ALA A 45 9.98 -19.19 15.04
CA ALA A 45 10.36 -17.78 15.22
C ALA A 45 10.82 -17.12 13.90
N GLU A 46 11.58 -17.83 13.07
CA GLU A 46 11.98 -17.36 11.74
C GLU A 46 10.75 -17.13 10.84
N LEU A 47 9.81 -18.08 10.80
CA LEU A 47 8.60 -17.97 10.00
C LEU A 47 7.65 -16.88 10.50
N GLU A 48 7.59 -16.64 11.81
CA GLU A 48 6.85 -15.51 12.40
C GLU A 48 7.43 -14.17 11.93
N THR A 49 8.75 -14.02 11.98
CA THR A 49 9.43 -12.80 11.49
C THR A 49 9.19 -12.59 9.99
N ARG A 50 9.25 -13.67 9.19
CA ARG A 50 8.96 -13.59 7.75
C ARG A 50 7.51 -13.24 7.46
N LEU A 51 6.57 -13.74 8.27
CA LEU A 51 5.16 -13.39 8.15
C LEU A 51 4.94 -11.91 8.44
N GLU A 52 5.55 -11.39 9.51
CA GLU A 52 5.48 -9.96 9.86
C GLU A 52 5.98 -9.07 8.71
N HIS A 53 7.14 -9.40 8.12
CA HIS A 53 7.65 -8.69 6.94
C HIS A 53 6.70 -8.77 5.74
N ALA A 54 6.19 -9.96 5.40
CA ALA A 54 5.28 -10.15 4.27
C ALA A 54 3.95 -9.38 4.46
N THR A 55 3.41 -9.36 5.68
CA THR A 55 2.24 -8.54 6.03
C THR A 55 2.56 -7.05 5.88
N GLY A 56 3.74 -6.60 6.31
CA GLY A 56 4.20 -5.23 6.12
C GLY A 56 4.27 -4.83 4.63
N ASP A 57 4.86 -5.68 3.80
CA ASP A 57 4.96 -5.46 2.36
C ASP A 57 3.57 -5.41 1.68
N ALA A 58 2.64 -6.29 2.09
CA ALA A 58 1.26 -6.27 1.60
C ALA A 58 0.52 -4.98 1.98
N GLN A 59 0.74 -4.45 3.19
CA GLN A 59 0.17 -3.17 3.62
C GLN A 59 0.75 -1.99 2.83
N VAL A 60 2.06 -1.98 2.59
CA VAL A 60 2.71 -0.94 1.77
C VAL A 60 2.19 -0.97 0.33
N ALA A 61 2.09 -2.16 -0.28
CA ALA A 61 1.54 -2.32 -1.62
C ALA A 61 0.08 -1.85 -1.71
N ALA A 62 -0.74 -2.19 -0.70
CA ALA A 62 -2.13 -1.77 -0.63
C ALA A 62 -2.25 -0.25 -0.56
N ARG A 63 -1.40 0.39 0.25
CA ARG A 63 -1.37 1.84 0.38
C ARG A 63 -0.92 2.53 -0.90
N GLN A 64 0.10 2.01 -1.59
CA GLN A 64 0.53 2.56 -2.87
C GLN A 64 -0.56 2.48 -3.95
N LEU A 65 -1.33 1.39 -3.98
CA LEU A 65 -2.46 1.25 -4.89
C LEU A 65 -3.58 2.24 -4.55
N LEU A 66 -3.89 2.39 -3.26
CA LEU A 66 -4.86 3.36 -2.77
C LEU A 66 -4.44 4.79 -3.14
N ASP A 67 -3.20 5.19 -2.84
CA ASP A 67 -2.67 6.52 -3.14
C ASP A 67 -2.73 6.79 -4.65
N HIS A 68 -2.38 5.82 -5.50
CA HIS A 68 -2.48 5.95 -6.95
C HIS A 68 -3.93 6.09 -7.43
N ASP A 69 -4.87 5.32 -6.87
CA ASP A 69 -6.28 5.41 -7.25
C ASP A 69 -6.90 6.73 -6.78
N LEU A 70 -6.49 7.26 -5.63
CA LEU A 70 -6.87 8.57 -5.14
C LEU A 70 -6.34 9.69 -6.04
N ASP A 71 -5.05 9.65 -6.36
CA ASP A 71 -4.42 10.60 -7.30
C ASP A 71 -5.14 10.58 -8.65
N TYR A 72 -5.52 9.40 -9.13
CA TYR A 72 -6.28 9.25 -10.37
C TYR A 72 -7.67 9.87 -10.29
N ALA A 73 -8.39 9.63 -9.19
CA ALA A 73 -9.74 10.17 -8.99
C ALA A 73 -9.74 11.70 -8.84
N LEU A 74 -8.68 12.26 -8.25
CA LEU A 74 -8.53 13.70 -8.05
C LEU A 74 -7.96 14.43 -9.27
N ASP A 75 -7.27 13.71 -10.17
CA ASP A 75 -6.78 14.27 -11.44
C ASP A 75 -7.85 14.26 -12.54
N ASP A 76 -8.95 14.94 -12.24
CA ASP A 76 -10.10 15.12 -13.13
C ASP A 76 -10.36 16.62 -13.35
N GLU A 77 -10.73 16.99 -14.58
CA GLU A 77 -11.04 18.37 -14.96
C GLU A 77 -12.18 18.96 -14.11
N VAL A 78 -13.18 18.15 -13.79
CA VAL A 78 -14.33 18.55 -12.97
C VAL A 78 -13.90 18.94 -11.55
N VAL A 79 -12.92 18.23 -10.99
CA VAL A 79 -12.33 18.53 -9.67
C VAL A 79 -11.65 19.89 -9.71
N TYR A 80 -10.84 20.14 -10.75
CA TYR A 80 -10.15 21.43 -10.92
C TYR A 80 -11.11 22.58 -11.14
N GLU A 81 -12.16 22.41 -11.96
CA GLU A 81 -13.20 23.42 -12.17
C GLU A 81 -13.94 23.76 -10.87
N ALA A 82 -14.29 22.75 -10.07
CA ALA A 82 -14.94 22.95 -8.78
C ALA A 82 -14.04 23.74 -7.81
N LEU A 83 -12.74 23.41 -7.75
CA LEU A 83 -11.78 24.14 -6.93
C LEU A 83 -11.58 25.59 -7.40
N ILE A 84 -11.49 25.82 -8.72
CA ILE A 84 -11.37 27.16 -9.28
C ILE A 84 -12.65 27.98 -9.01
N ARG A 85 -13.83 27.37 -9.13
CA ARG A 85 -15.10 28.02 -8.79
C ARG A 85 -15.13 28.41 -7.31
N SER A 86 -14.78 27.49 -6.42
CA SER A 86 -14.69 27.75 -4.98
C SER A 86 -13.71 28.87 -4.67
N TYR A 87 -12.56 28.93 -5.34
CA TYR A 87 -11.58 30.00 -5.18
C TYR A 87 -12.10 31.39 -5.59
N ASN A 88 -12.93 31.45 -6.64
CA ASN A 88 -13.50 32.73 -7.11
C ASN A 88 -14.70 33.20 -6.28
N GLU A 89 -15.51 32.26 -5.78
CA GLU A 89 -16.69 32.55 -4.95
C GLU A 89 -16.29 32.95 -3.53
N ASP A 90 -15.25 32.33 -2.99
CA ASP A 90 -14.77 32.57 -1.63
C ASP A 90 -13.45 33.37 -1.70
N GLN A 91 -13.54 34.71 -1.71
CA GLN A 91 -12.34 35.57 -1.56
C GLN A 91 -11.70 35.47 -0.15
N SER A 92 -12.27 34.64 0.73
CA SER A 92 -11.68 34.26 2.02
C SER A 92 -10.41 33.43 1.79
N GLU A 93 -9.33 33.75 2.52
CA GLU A 93 -8.00 33.09 2.45
C GLU A 93 -8.01 31.56 2.64
N ASN A 94 -9.14 30.96 3.01
CA ASN A 94 -9.34 29.52 3.03
C ASN A 94 -10.62 29.16 2.28
N PRO A 95 -10.54 28.63 1.03
CA PRO A 95 -11.69 28.00 0.40
C PRO A 95 -12.18 26.90 1.35
N ARG A 96 -13.46 26.94 1.73
CA ARG A 96 -14.02 25.99 2.70
C ARG A 96 -13.85 24.56 2.17
N ALA A 97 -12.82 23.86 2.64
CA ALA A 97 -12.49 22.49 2.26
C ALA A 97 -13.69 21.53 2.37
N HIS A 98 -14.65 21.83 3.25
CA HIS A 98 -15.92 21.11 3.36
C HIS A 98 -16.83 21.21 2.12
N VAL A 99 -16.96 22.37 1.48
CA VAL A 99 -17.82 22.53 0.29
C VAL A 99 -17.21 21.80 -0.90
N ALA A 100 -15.87 21.85 -1.02
CA ALA A 100 -15.15 21.06 -1.99
C ALA A 100 -15.38 19.56 -1.75
N MET A 101 -15.27 19.06 -0.52
CA MET A 101 -15.42 17.63 -0.24
C MET A 101 -16.78 17.06 -0.66
N THR A 102 -17.90 17.73 -0.34
CA THR A 102 -19.24 17.26 -0.71
C THR A 102 -19.42 17.22 -2.24
N ILE A 103 -19.00 18.30 -2.92
CA ILE A 103 -19.09 18.39 -4.38
C ILE A 103 -18.19 17.34 -5.04
N LEU A 104 -17.01 17.10 -4.48
CA LEU A 104 -16.08 16.11 -5.02
C LEU A 104 -16.61 14.69 -4.86
N ARG A 105 -17.20 14.34 -3.71
CA ARG A 105 -17.85 13.03 -3.54
C ARG A 105 -19.02 12.81 -4.51
N GLU A 106 -19.76 13.86 -4.85
CA GLU A 106 -20.86 13.75 -5.84
C GLU A 106 -20.35 13.61 -7.28
N LEU A 107 -19.19 14.18 -7.59
CA LEU A 107 -18.67 14.27 -8.96
C LEU A 107 -17.62 13.20 -9.29
N THR A 108 -17.04 12.55 -8.28
CA THR A 108 -15.98 11.56 -8.45
C THR A 108 -16.31 10.27 -7.71
N ASP A 109 -15.78 9.15 -8.19
CA ASP A 109 -15.95 7.82 -7.59
C ASP A 109 -15.06 7.65 -6.34
N LEU A 110 -15.29 8.50 -5.34
CA LEU A 110 -14.54 8.54 -4.07
C LEU A 110 -15.21 7.75 -2.94
N ASP A 111 -16.31 7.05 -3.22
CA ASP A 111 -17.07 6.29 -2.21
C ASP A 111 -16.23 5.19 -1.53
N GLY A 112 -15.18 4.73 -2.19
CA GLY A 112 -14.22 3.76 -1.65
C GLY A 112 -13.19 4.32 -0.66
N PHE A 113 -13.08 5.65 -0.50
CA PHE A 113 -12.04 6.28 0.30
C PHE A 113 -12.59 6.89 1.59
N ALA A 114 -11.81 6.81 2.67
CA ALA A 114 -12.14 7.45 3.92
C ALA A 114 -11.88 8.97 3.84
N ASP A 115 -12.70 9.79 4.51
CA ASP A 115 -12.51 11.24 4.53
C ASP A 115 -11.11 11.64 5.01
N SER A 116 -10.53 10.89 5.94
CA SER A 116 -9.16 11.09 6.45
C SER A 116 -8.07 10.91 5.39
N GLU A 117 -8.36 10.18 4.31
CA GLU A 117 -7.44 9.93 3.19
C GLU A 117 -7.60 10.99 2.10
N VAL A 118 -8.85 11.36 1.79
CA VAL A 118 -9.16 12.31 0.72
C VAL A 118 -8.88 13.76 1.14
N GLU A 119 -9.20 14.14 2.38
CA GLU A 119 -9.06 15.51 2.87
C GLU A 119 -7.65 16.10 2.73
N PRO A 120 -6.55 15.41 3.14
CA PRO A 120 -5.21 15.96 2.97
C PRO A 120 -4.83 16.12 1.49
N ALA A 121 -5.23 15.19 0.61
CA ALA A 121 -4.95 15.27 -0.82
C ALA A 121 -5.66 16.45 -1.47
N ILE A 122 -6.95 16.66 -1.17
CA ILE A 122 -7.70 17.83 -1.64
C ILE A 122 -7.08 19.13 -1.13
N LYS A 123 -6.68 19.19 0.15
CA LYS A 123 -6.02 20.39 0.70
C LYS A 123 -4.72 20.70 -0.03
N GLN A 124 -3.93 19.69 -0.37
CA GLN A 124 -2.70 19.86 -1.14
C GLN A 124 -2.99 20.41 -2.54
N ILE A 125 -3.95 19.81 -3.26
CA ILE A 125 -4.36 20.27 -4.60
C ILE A 125 -4.92 21.69 -4.55
N ALA A 126 -5.75 22.01 -3.56
CA ALA A 126 -6.31 23.35 -3.38
C ALA A 126 -5.22 24.40 -3.10
N ALA A 127 -4.27 24.09 -2.22
CA ALA A 127 -3.14 24.98 -1.93
C ALA A 127 -2.25 25.22 -3.16
N GLU A 128 -2.00 24.16 -3.94
CA GLU A 128 -1.26 24.28 -5.19
C GLU A 128 -2.05 25.06 -6.25
N MET A 129 -3.37 24.86 -6.36
CA MET A 129 -4.24 25.62 -7.27
C MET A 129 -4.23 27.11 -6.93
N THR A 130 -4.33 27.49 -5.66
CA THR A 130 -4.22 28.88 -5.21
C THR A 130 -2.86 29.48 -5.57
N THR A 131 -1.78 28.71 -5.38
CA THR A 131 -0.43 29.12 -5.78
C THR A 131 -0.32 29.30 -7.29
N ALA A 132 -0.82 28.36 -8.08
CA ALA A 132 -0.80 28.43 -9.53
C ALA A 132 -1.61 29.65 -10.04
N LEU A 133 -2.83 29.86 -9.54
CA LEU A 133 -3.68 30.98 -9.95
C LEU A 133 -3.06 32.34 -9.63
N SER A 134 -2.49 32.50 -8.43
CA SER A 134 -1.81 33.74 -8.03
C SER A 134 -0.59 34.05 -8.91
N HIS A 135 0.28 33.06 -9.14
CA HIS A 135 1.47 33.23 -9.97
C HIS A 135 1.14 33.47 -11.45
N LEU A 136 0.17 32.73 -12.00
CA LEU A 136 -0.16 32.80 -13.42
C LEU A 136 -0.93 34.07 -13.77
N ARG A 137 -1.67 34.68 -12.84
CA ARG A 137 -2.48 35.88 -13.08
C ARG A 137 -1.68 37.03 -13.68
N ASP A 138 -0.44 37.22 -13.23
CA ASP A 138 0.44 38.31 -13.66
C ASP A 138 1.31 37.93 -14.86
N LEU A 139 1.52 36.63 -15.09
CA LEU A 139 2.42 36.13 -16.13
C LEU A 139 1.73 35.85 -17.46
N VAL A 140 0.42 35.56 -17.45
CA VAL A 140 -0.37 35.25 -18.64
C VAL A 140 -0.87 36.55 -19.30
N PRO A 141 -0.41 36.89 -20.52
CA PRO A 141 -0.75 38.15 -21.16
C PRO A 141 -2.19 38.17 -21.72
N GLU A 142 -2.77 39.36 -21.84
CA GLU A 142 -4.05 39.61 -22.50
C GLU A 142 -3.92 39.57 -24.02
N GLN A 143 -4.01 38.38 -24.61
CA GLN A 143 -3.89 38.16 -26.06
C GLN A 143 -4.99 37.21 -26.57
N GLU A 144 -5.42 37.38 -27.83
CA GLU A 144 -6.44 36.53 -28.46
C GLU A 144 -5.96 35.10 -28.72
N GLU A 145 -4.68 34.98 -29.08
CA GLU A 145 -3.98 33.71 -29.23
C GLU A 145 -3.07 33.52 -28.02
N GLN A 146 -3.18 32.36 -27.38
CA GLN A 146 -2.36 32.01 -26.22
C GLN A 146 -1.39 30.92 -26.63
N GLU A 147 -0.17 31.00 -26.11
CA GLU A 147 0.82 29.94 -26.31
C GLU A 147 0.31 28.61 -25.74
N ARG A 148 0.77 27.48 -26.26
CA ARG A 148 0.48 26.19 -25.61
C ARG A 148 1.21 26.12 -24.27
N TRP A 149 0.60 25.48 -23.27
CA TRP A 149 1.17 25.33 -21.93
C TRP A 149 2.65 24.92 -21.92
N ARG A 150 3.03 23.89 -22.69
CA ARG A 150 4.44 23.41 -22.76
C ARG A 150 5.43 24.44 -23.30
N GLY A 151 4.98 25.38 -24.12
CA GLY A 151 5.79 26.50 -24.60
C GLY A 151 5.89 27.58 -23.52
N PHE A 152 4.73 27.98 -22.99
CA PHE A 152 4.62 28.98 -21.93
C PHE A 152 5.47 28.62 -20.69
N LYS A 153 5.40 27.36 -20.25
CA LYS A 153 6.18 26.79 -19.14
C LYS A 153 7.68 26.77 -19.42
N ARG A 154 8.11 26.44 -20.65
CA ARG A 154 9.55 26.37 -20.99
C ARG A 154 10.26 27.72 -20.87
N GLY A 155 9.54 28.81 -21.12
CA GLY A 155 10.08 30.17 -21.00
C GLY A 155 10.07 30.73 -19.58
N ARG A 156 9.55 30.01 -18.57
CA ARG A 156 9.31 30.53 -17.21
C ARG A 156 9.71 29.53 -16.13
N HIS A 157 10.38 29.99 -15.09
CA HIS A 157 10.67 29.17 -13.92
C HIS A 157 9.46 29.15 -12.97
N LEU A 158 8.54 28.22 -13.21
CA LEU A 158 7.34 28.01 -12.38
C LEU A 158 7.59 26.93 -11.32
N PRO A 159 7.18 27.12 -10.06
CA PRO A 159 7.30 26.12 -8.99
C PRO A 159 6.21 25.04 -9.11
N VAL A 160 6.27 24.24 -10.17
CA VAL A 160 5.26 23.21 -10.48
C VAL A 160 5.49 21.95 -9.65
N GLY A 161 4.57 21.62 -8.74
CA GLY A 161 4.51 20.33 -8.06
C GLY A 161 3.65 19.32 -8.82
N ASN A 162 2.41 19.69 -9.11
CA ASN A 162 1.43 18.94 -9.89
C ASN A 162 1.17 19.64 -11.24
N GLU A 163 1.64 19.04 -12.33
CA GLU A 163 1.54 19.63 -13.67
C GLU A 163 0.09 19.80 -14.15
N SER A 164 -0.82 18.91 -13.77
CA SER A 164 -2.24 18.99 -14.16
C SER A 164 -2.93 20.19 -13.53
N VAL A 165 -2.68 20.45 -12.24
CA VAL A 165 -3.24 21.62 -11.52
C VAL A 165 -2.80 22.93 -12.16
N TRP A 166 -1.51 23.05 -12.48
CA TRP A 166 -0.97 24.24 -13.14
C TRP A 166 -1.48 24.42 -14.57
N LEU A 167 -1.64 23.32 -15.32
CA LEU A 167 -2.25 23.34 -16.65
C LEU A 167 -3.70 23.83 -16.57
N ALA A 168 -4.50 23.28 -15.66
CA ALA A 168 -5.89 23.69 -15.48
C ALA A 168 -6.01 25.18 -15.10
N ALA A 169 -5.18 25.64 -14.16
CA ALA A 169 -5.11 27.06 -13.79
C ALA A 169 -4.71 27.96 -14.98
N TYR A 170 -3.74 27.51 -15.80
CA TYR A 170 -3.30 28.22 -16.99
C TYR A 170 -4.41 28.31 -18.04
N GLU A 171 -5.11 27.20 -18.31
CA GLU A 171 -6.19 27.16 -19.29
C GLU A 171 -7.36 28.05 -18.87
N PHE A 172 -7.71 28.03 -17.58
CA PHE A 172 -8.71 28.92 -16.99
C PHE A 172 -8.37 30.40 -17.19
N ILE A 173 -7.17 30.83 -16.79
CA ILE A 173 -6.72 32.22 -16.94
C ILE A 173 -6.63 32.60 -18.41
N SER A 174 -6.07 31.73 -19.25
CA SER A 174 -5.93 31.94 -20.69
C SER A 174 -7.28 32.09 -21.38
N GLN A 175 -8.30 31.32 -20.99
CA GLN A 175 -9.66 31.48 -21.50
C GLN A 175 -10.28 32.82 -21.07
N ALA A 176 -10.12 33.20 -19.79
CA ALA A 176 -10.60 34.48 -19.29
C ALA A 176 -9.96 35.66 -20.04
N ARG A 177 -8.62 35.67 -20.18
CA ARG A 177 -7.88 36.71 -20.91
C ARG A 177 -8.24 36.76 -22.41
N ARG A 178 -8.38 35.61 -23.08
CA ARG A 178 -8.85 35.55 -24.48
C ARG A 178 -10.25 36.16 -24.64
N SER A 179 -11.15 35.86 -23.71
CA SER A 179 -12.51 36.41 -23.75
C SER A 179 -12.52 37.93 -23.55
N ALA A 180 -11.65 38.46 -22.69
CA ALA A 180 -11.48 39.90 -22.48
C ALA A 180 -10.90 40.59 -23.73
N ALA A 181 -9.83 40.04 -24.32
CA ALA A 181 -9.23 40.57 -25.55
C ALA A 181 -10.23 40.60 -26.71
N ARG A 182 -11.02 39.53 -26.88
CA ARG A 182 -12.09 39.46 -27.89
C ARG A 182 -13.16 40.53 -27.66
N LYS A 183 -13.61 40.74 -26.41
CA LYS A 183 -14.60 41.79 -26.08
C LYS A 183 -14.09 43.19 -26.46
N VAL A 184 -12.82 43.48 -26.18
CA VAL A 184 -12.18 44.74 -26.58
C VAL A 184 -12.19 44.88 -28.11
N ARG A 185 -11.81 43.84 -28.86
CA ARG A 185 -11.84 43.87 -30.34
C ARG A 185 -13.26 44.04 -30.90
N THR A 186 -14.23 43.29 -30.38
CA THR A 186 -15.63 43.39 -30.80
C THR A 186 -16.21 44.79 -30.54
N SER A 187 -15.86 45.41 -29.40
CA SER A 187 -16.28 46.79 -29.09
C SER A 187 -15.68 47.83 -30.04
N LEU A 188 -14.47 47.60 -30.55
CA LEU A 188 -13.80 48.51 -31.48
C LEU A 188 -14.31 48.38 -32.93
N TYR A 189 -14.77 47.20 -33.35
CA TYR A 189 -15.08 46.92 -34.76
C TYR A 189 -16.53 46.52 -35.06
N GLY A 190 -17.42 46.46 -34.06
CA GLY A 190 -18.88 46.30 -34.25
C GLY A 190 -19.33 45.00 -34.95
N PHE A 191 -18.42 44.05 -35.21
CA PHE A 191 -18.70 42.85 -35.99
C PHE A 191 -18.65 41.60 -35.09
N ASN A 192 -19.81 40.98 -34.87
CA ASN A 192 -19.94 39.70 -34.16
C ASN A 192 -19.68 38.55 -35.15
N VAL A 193 -18.54 37.87 -35.00
CA VAL A 193 -18.29 36.59 -35.69
C VAL A 193 -18.48 35.45 -34.67
N PRO A 194 -19.38 34.48 -34.92
CA PRO A 194 -19.53 33.29 -34.07
C PRO A 194 -18.24 32.47 -34.11
N SER A 195 -17.65 32.19 -32.95
CA SER A 195 -16.43 31.39 -32.86
C SER A 195 -16.78 29.90 -32.75
N LEU A 196 -16.51 29.14 -33.80
CA LEU A 196 -16.45 27.68 -33.76
C LEU A 196 -15.17 27.26 -33.02
N VAL A 197 -15.29 26.94 -31.74
CA VAL A 197 -14.21 26.30 -30.96
C VAL A 197 -14.41 24.80 -31.04
N GLY A 198 -13.63 24.16 -31.90
CA GLY A 198 -13.37 22.72 -31.86
C GLY A 198 -11.90 22.54 -31.47
N MET A 199 -11.64 22.14 -30.23
CA MET A 199 -10.33 21.59 -29.88
C MET A 199 -10.27 20.13 -30.32
N PRO A 200 -9.15 19.67 -30.89
CA PRO A 200 -8.95 18.26 -31.16
C PRO A 200 -8.72 17.50 -29.84
N GLU A 201 -9.63 16.58 -29.54
CA GLU A 201 -9.64 15.63 -28.40
C GLU A 201 -8.44 14.64 -28.41
N SER A 202 -7.58 14.72 -29.42
CA SER A 202 -6.57 13.69 -29.73
C SER A 202 -5.31 13.72 -28.87
N ALA A 203 -5.13 14.69 -27.97
CA ALA A 203 -3.99 14.72 -27.05
C ALA A 203 -4.20 13.91 -25.76
N LEU A 204 -5.45 13.55 -25.43
CA LEU A 204 -5.80 12.83 -24.18
C LEU A 204 -5.64 11.30 -24.29
N LEU A 205 -5.65 10.75 -25.51
CA LEU A 205 -5.64 9.31 -25.75
C LEU A 205 -4.33 8.60 -25.33
N GLY A 206 -3.23 9.33 -25.15
CA GLY A 206 -1.94 8.75 -24.75
C GLY A 206 -1.71 8.60 -23.25
N LEU A 207 -2.41 9.37 -22.41
CA LEU A 207 -2.19 9.37 -20.96
C LEU A 207 -2.96 8.23 -20.26
N GLY A 208 -4.12 7.85 -20.81
CA GLY A 208 -4.95 6.78 -20.26
C GLY A 208 -4.34 5.38 -20.36
N SER A 209 -3.40 5.12 -21.27
CA SER A 209 -2.71 3.81 -21.35
C SER A 209 -1.66 3.66 -20.25
N HIS A 210 -0.83 4.68 -20.02
CA HIS A 210 0.20 4.67 -18.98
C HIS A 210 -0.39 4.52 -17.58
N ARG A 211 -1.53 5.17 -17.30
CA ARG A 211 -2.21 5.07 -15.99
C ARG A 211 -2.79 3.69 -15.72
N ARG A 212 -3.44 3.08 -16.73
CA ARG A 212 -3.95 1.71 -16.63
C ARG A 212 -2.82 0.69 -16.43
N ASP A 213 -1.70 0.88 -17.13
CA ASP A 213 -0.52 0.04 -16.94
C ASP A 213 0.10 0.21 -15.55
N ALA A 214 0.15 1.43 -15.01
CA ALA A 214 0.64 1.69 -13.65
C ALA A 214 -0.24 1.03 -12.58
N ARG A 215 -1.56 1.24 -12.65
CA ARG A 215 -2.52 0.57 -11.76
C ARG A 215 -2.40 -0.95 -11.83
N ARG A 216 -2.29 -1.52 -13.04
CA ARG A 216 -2.12 -2.97 -13.22
C ARG A 216 -0.85 -3.47 -12.51
N ARG A 217 0.28 -2.77 -12.63
CA ARG A 217 1.53 -3.14 -11.94
C ARG A 217 1.40 -3.06 -10.42
N LEU A 218 0.73 -2.03 -9.90
CA LEU A 218 0.49 -1.89 -8.46
C LEU A 218 -0.44 -3.00 -7.94
N GLN A 219 -1.47 -3.36 -8.71
CA GLN A 219 -2.34 -4.48 -8.40
C GLN A 219 -1.57 -5.81 -8.41
N GLU A 220 -0.76 -6.06 -9.46
CA GLU A 220 0.09 -7.25 -9.55
C GLU A 220 1.05 -7.33 -8.35
N PHE A 221 1.64 -6.20 -7.94
CA PHE A 221 2.52 -6.13 -6.78
C PHE A 221 1.77 -6.46 -5.46
N LEU A 222 0.58 -5.91 -5.26
CA LEU A 222 -0.28 -6.23 -4.12
C LEU A 222 -0.67 -7.72 -4.09
N ASP A 223 -1.05 -8.27 -5.24
CA ASP A 223 -1.45 -9.67 -5.36
C ASP A 223 -0.27 -10.60 -5.05
N MET A 224 0.94 -10.26 -5.53
CA MET A 224 2.17 -10.98 -5.20
C MET A 224 2.48 -10.92 -3.70
N ALA A 225 2.40 -9.75 -3.08
CA ALA A 225 2.66 -9.58 -1.65
C ALA A 225 1.66 -10.38 -0.78
N LYS A 226 0.37 -10.36 -1.13
CA LYS A 226 -0.67 -11.17 -0.46
C LYS A 226 -0.46 -12.67 -0.66
N ALA A 227 0.00 -13.08 -1.84
CA ALA A 227 0.31 -14.48 -2.13
C ALA A 227 1.48 -14.97 -1.28
N GLU A 228 2.52 -14.13 -1.09
CA GLU A 228 3.65 -14.40 -0.20
C GLU A 228 3.21 -14.48 1.26
N GLU A 229 2.47 -13.48 1.76
CA GLU A 229 1.89 -13.49 3.11
C GLU A 229 1.11 -14.78 3.38
N SER A 230 0.23 -15.16 2.46
CA SER A 230 -0.57 -16.38 2.56
C SER A 230 0.30 -17.65 2.52
N ALA A 231 1.37 -17.67 1.72
CA ALA A 231 2.28 -18.80 1.63
C ALA A 231 3.09 -18.99 2.92
N VAL A 232 3.63 -17.90 3.48
CA VAL A 232 4.38 -17.92 4.74
C VAL A 232 3.44 -18.29 5.90
N GLY A 233 2.22 -17.75 5.93
CA GLY A 233 1.21 -18.10 6.93
C GLY A 233 0.88 -19.61 6.95
N ARG A 234 0.77 -20.24 5.78
CA ARG A 234 0.61 -21.71 5.69
C ARG A 234 1.83 -22.47 6.20
N GLN A 235 3.04 -22.01 5.87
CA GLN A 235 4.28 -22.64 6.33
C GLN A 235 4.42 -22.54 7.86
N LEU A 236 4.08 -21.39 8.43
CA LEU A 236 4.08 -21.17 9.88
C LEU A 236 3.09 -22.13 10.56
N ALA A 237 1.86 -22.26 10.04
CA ALA A 237 0.86 -23.17 10.59
C ALA A 237 1.35 -24.62 10.64
N ILE A 238 1.99 -25.09 9.56
CA ILE A 238 2.60 -26.43 9.50
C ILE A 238 3.74 -26.56 10.53
N ALA A 239 4.63 -25.57 10.61
CA ALA A 239 5.76 -25.60 11.55
C ALA A 239 5.30 -25.61 13.02
N VAL A 240 4.24 -24.89 13.36
CA VAL A 240 3.62 -24.89 14.69
C VAL A 240 3.01 -26.26 15.01
N GLU A 241 2.35 -26.90 14.04
CA GLU A 241 1.83 -28.26 14.21
C GLU A 241 2.95 -29.28 14.43
N ASP A 242 4.02 -29.21 13.62
CA ASP A 242 5.19 -30.07 13.74
C ASP A 242 5.89 -29.91 15.10
N ARG A 243 6.07 -28.66 15.55
CA ARG A 243 6.56 -28.34 16.89
C ARG A 243 5.70 -28.99 17.98
N ALA A 244 4.38 -28.87 17.88
CA ALA A 244 3.45 -29.45 18.85
C ALA A 244 3.55 -30.99 18.92
N ARG A 245 3.80 -31.65 17.78
CA ARG A 245 4.03 -33.11 17.71
C ARG A 245 5.34 -33.53 18.39
N ILE A 246 6.39 -32.70 18.33
CA ILE A 246 7.68 -32.96 19.00
C ILE A 246 7.55 -32.81 20.52
N ILE A 247 6.81 -31.80 20.99
CA ILE A 247 6.61 -31.55 22.43
C ILE A 247 5.75 -32.65 23.08
N LYS A 248 4.74 -33.17 22.36
CA LYS A 248 3.84 -34.23 22.86
C LYS A 248 3.98 -35.50 22.02
N PRO A 249 5.06 -36.31 22.19
CA PRO A 249 5.21 -37.55 21.46
C PRO A 249 4.08 -38.51 21.82
N LYS A 250 3.18 -38.75 20.86
CA LYS A 250 2.09 -39.73 20.97
C LYS A 250 2.69 -41.11 21.23
N GLY A 251 2.63 -41.59 22.48
CA GLY A 251 3.10 -42.94 22.85
C GLY A 251 3.91 -43.00 24.15
N LEU A 252 4.60 -41.92 24.53
CA LEU A 252 5.46 -41.95 25.73
C LEU A 252 4.64 -41.93 27.03
N ILE A 253 3.54 -41.16 27.07
CA ILE A 253 2.66 -41.07 28.25
C ILE A 253 1.67 -42.25 28.28
N SER A 254 1.09 -42.61 27.13
CA SER A 254 0.11 -43.69 27.06
C SER A 254 0.72 -45.08 27.25
N GLY A 255 1.94 -45.33 26.75
CA GLY A 255 2.63 -46.60 26.95
C GLY A 255 3.12 -46.83 28.38
N LEU A 256 3.58 -45.77 29.06
CA LEU A 256 3.99 -45.83 30.47
C LEU A 256 2.78 -46.01 31.39
N LEU A 257 1.69 -45.28 31.17
CA LEU A 257 0.47 -45.42 31.98
C LEU A 257 -0.23 -46.77 31.73
N ALA A 258 -0.31 -47.25 30.49
CA ALA A 258 -0.91 -48.55 30.20
C ALA A 258 -0.14 -49.72 30.81
N ARG A 259 1.19 -49.64 30.90
CA ARG A 259 2.01 -50.67 31.57
C ARG A 259 1.91 -50.61 33.10
N ILE A 260 1.76 -49.43 33.69
CA ILE A 260 1.52 -49.30 35.14
C ILE A 260 0.14 -49.86 35.52
N VAL A 261 -0.88 -49.65 34.67
CA VAL A 261 -2.25 -50.11 34.94
C VAL A 261 -2.44 -51.62 34.70
N HIS A 262 -1.64 -52.25 33.84
CA HIS A 262 -1.70 -53.71 33.58
C HIS A 262 -0.61 -54.54 34.28
N GLY A 263 0.28 -53.90 35.06
CA GLY A 263 1.38 -54.55 35.79
C GLY A 263 1.17 -54.68 37.30
N LEU A 264 -0.01 -54.32 37.81
CA LEU A 264 -0.50 -54.55 39.18
C LEU A 264 -1.66 -55.54 39.12
#